data_AF-A0A0N4U4K8-F1
#
_entry.id   AF-A0A0N4U4K8-F1
#
_cell.length_a   1.000
_cell.length_b   1.000
_cell.length_c   1.000
_cell.angle_alpha   90.00
_cell.angle_beta   90.00
_cell.angle_gamma   90.00
#
_symmetry.space_group_name_H-M   'P 1'
#
loop_
_entity.id
_entity.type
_entity.pdbx_description
1 polymer ?
#
loop_
_entity_poly.entity_id
_entity_poly.type
_entity_poly.pdbx_seq_one_letter_code
_entity_poly.pdbx_strand_id
1 'polypeptide(L)'
;MPLRDGILWEKQVHKNADSKFCISLTGECFGTEEEMEKRKQEYNECIWSCRHIAYDDPVRTFMDALEIETKAIEDIRNRFSIDLIADFCKTVHYS
;
A
#
# COMPACT_ATOMS: atom_id res chain seq x y z
N MET A 1 2.43 1.51 3.30
CA MET A 1 2.17 1.03 1.92
C MET A 1 3.37 1.33 1.03
N PRO A 2 3.54 0.61 -0.10
CA PRO A 2 4.64 0.82 -1.06
C PRO A 2 4.71 2.24 -1.61
N LEU A 3 5.90 2.65 -2.04
CA LEU A 3 6.16 3.92 -2.72
C LEU A 3 6.42 3.67 -4.21
N ARG A 4 5.93 4.58 -5.07
CA ARG A 4 6.35 4.74 -6.47
C ARG A 4 6.94 6.14 -6.63
N ASP A 5 8.20 6.25 -7.00
CA ASP A 5 8.89 7.55 -7.17
C ASP A 5 8.74 8.51 -5.97
N GLY A 6 8.76 7.94 -4.75
CA GLY A 6 8.55 8.69 -3.50
C GLY A 6 7.08 8.99 -3.16
N ILE A 7 6.14 8.70 -4.05
CA ILE A 7 4.70 8.86 -3.82
C ILE A 7 4.14 7.59 -3.19
N LEU A 8 3.38 7.74 -2.10
CA LEU A 8 2.71 6.63 -1.45
C LEU A 8 1.63 6.03 -2.34
N TRP A 9 1.61 4.70 -2.43
CA TRP A 9 0.48 3.98 -3.00
C TRP A 9 -0.80 4.26 -2.22
N GLU A 10 -1.82 4.68 -2.95
CA GLU A 10 -3.17 4.83 -2.45
C GLU A 10 -4.11 3.88 -3.16
N LYS A 11 -5.01 3.27 -2.39
CA LYS A 11 -6.08 2.41 -2.91
C LYS A 11 -7.06 3.26 -3.72
N GLN A 12 -7.24 2.93 -5.00
CA GLN A 12 -8.32 3.51 -5.80
C GLN A 12 -9.62 2.83 -5.42
N VAL A 13 -10.52 3.59 -4.78
CA VAL A 13 -11.87 3.12 -4.46
C VAL A 13 -12.82 3.70 -5.50
N HIS A 14 -13.21 2.91 -6.50
CA HIS A 14 -14.37 3.26 -7.30
C HIS A 14 -15.61 3.06 -6.43
N LYS A 15 -16.36 4.13 -6.19
CA LYS A 15 -17.61 4.13 -5.42
C LYS A 15 -18.83 3.74 -6.25
N ASN A 16 -18.63 3.18 -7.43
CA ASN A 16 -19.73 2.85 -8.32
C ASN A 16 -20.32 1.50 -7.91
N ALA A 17 -21.65 1.41 -7.86
CA ALA A 17 -22.36 0.16 -7.59
C ALA A 17 -22.01 -0.96 -8.61
N ASP A 18 -21.54 -0.57 -9.79
CA ASP A 18 -21.19 -1.47 -10.89
C ASP A 18 -19.72 -1.93 -10.90
N SER A 19 -18.93 -1.59 -9.87
CA SER A 19 -17.52 -1.98 -9.77
C SER A 19 -17.37 -3.49 -9.53
N LYS A 20 -17.35 -4.27 -10.61
CA LYS A 20 -17.28 -5.75 -10.59
C LYS A 20 -15.89 -6.33 -10.89
N PHE A 21 -15.00 -5.55 -11.50
CA PHE A 21 -13.68 -6.02 -11.90
C PHE A 21 -12.69 -5.71 -10.79
N CYS A 22 -12.25 -6.72 -10.04
CA CYS A 22 -11.42 -6.50 -8.86
C CYS A 22 -10.02 -7.10 -9.00
N ILE A 23 -9.02 -6.34 -8.55
CA ILE A 23 -7.67 -6.85 -8.31
C ILE A 23 -7.70 -7.53 -6.94
N SER A 24 -7.65 -8.87 -6.93
CA SER A 24 -7.71 -9.67 -5.70
C SER A 24 -6.63 -9.27 -4.68
N LEU A 25 -5.46 -8.90 -5.16
CA LEU A 25 -4.32 -8.51 -4.33
C LEU A 25 -4.57 -7.24 -3.49
N THR A 26 -5.04 -6.17 -4.12
CA THR A 26 -5.22 -4.85 -3.46
C THR A 26 -6.65 -4.64 -2.97
N GLY A 27 -7.57 -5.50 -3.40
CA GLY A 27 -9.01 -5.36 -3.18
C GLY A 27 -9.60 -4.10 -3.82
N GLU A 28 -8.91 -3.51 -4.81
CA GLU A 28 -9.45 -2.44 -5.64
C GLU A 28 -10.43 -3.05 -6.65
N CYS A 29 -11.57 -2.39 -6.84
CA CYS A 29 -12.57 -2.77 -7.83
C CYS A 29 -12.84 -1.61 -8.77
N PHE A 30 -13.06 -1.92 -10.04
CA PHE A 30 -13.14 -1.00 -11.17
C PHE A 30 -14.45 -1.21 -11.93
N GLY A 31 -14.92 -0.16 -12.63
CA GLY A 31 -16.15 -0.23 -13.41
C GLY A 31 -15.97 -1.04 -14.70
N THR A 32 -14.77 -0.98 -15.28
CA THR A 32 -14.43 -1.72 -16.50
C THR A 32 -13.21 -2.62 -16.30
N GLU A 33 -13.09 -3.63 -17.15
CA GLU A 33 -11.90 -4.49 -17.20
C GLU A 33 -10.67 -3.69 -17.64
N GLU A 34 -10.82 -2.73 -18.55
CA GLU A 34 -9.74 -1.88 -19.03
C GLU A 34 -9.11 -1.03 -17.92
N GLU A 35 -9.94 -0.44 -17.03
CA GLU A 35 -9.45 0.30 -15.86
C GLU A 35 -8.65 -0.61 -14.91
N MET A 36 -9.17 -1.82 -14.66
CA MET A 36 -8.50 -2.81 -13.83
C MET A 36 -7.16 -3.25 -14.44
N GLU A 37 -7.13 -3.54 -15.74
CA GLU A 37 -5.92 -3.97 -16.44
C GLU A 37 -4.88 -2.86 -16.52
N LYS A 38 -5.30 -1.60 -16.76
CA LYS A 38 -4.40 -0.44 -16.67
C LYS A 38 -3.76 -0.35 -15.28
N ARG A 39 -4.54 -0.56 -14.22
CA ARG A 39 -3.99 -0.56 -12.85
C ARG A 39 -3.02 -1.72 -12.61
N LYS A 40 -3.28 -2.91 -13.15
CA LYS A 40 -2.34 -4.04 -13.08
C LYS A 40 -1.05 -3.75 -13.86
N GLN A 41 -1.14 -3.09 -15.01
CA GLN A 41 0.02 -2.66 -15.78
C GLN A 41 0.88 -1.70 -14.94
N GLU A 42 0.27 -0.72 -14.26
CA GLU A 42 1.01 0.16 -13.33
C GLU A 42 1.77 -0.64 -12.26
N TYR A 43 1.19 -1.73 -11.72
CA TYR A 43 1.88 -2.57 -10.74
C TYR A 43 3.10 -3.30 -11.30
N ASN A 44 3.08 -3.66 -12.59
CA ASN A 44 4.17 -4.40 -13.24
C ASN A 44 5.24 -3.49 -13.83
N GLU A 45 4.86 -2.32 -14.33
CA GLU A 45 5.76 -1.41 -15.05
C GLU A 45 6.47 -0.43 -14.12
N CYS A 46 5.86 -0.10 -12.98
CA CYS A 46 6.44 0.84 -12.04
C CYS A 46 7.45 0.15 -11.10
N ILE A 47 8.45 0.93 -10.69
CA ILE A 47 9.37 0.55 -9.64
C ILE A 47 8.71 0.84 -8.30
N TRP A 48 8.64 -0.18 -7.44
CA TRP A 48 8.07 -0.05 -6.10
C TRP A 48 9.15 -0.19 -5.04
N SER A 49 9.02 0.56 -3.95
CA SER A 49 9.91 0.46 -2.78
C SER A 49 9.14 0.47 -1.47
N CYS A 50 9.76 -0.06 -0.41
CA CYS A 50 9.25 0.03 0.95
C CYS A 50 9.79 1.31 1.60
N ARG A 51 8.95 2.07 2.32
CA ARG A 51 9.39 3.31 3.00
C ARG A 51 10.36 3.06 4.16
N HIS A 52 10.41 1.82 4.65
CA HIS A 52 11.19 1.43 5.83
C HIS A 52 12.59 0.92 5.48
N ILE A 53 12.89 0.79 4.18
CA ILE A 53 14.16 0.28 3.68
C ILE A 53 14.96 1.42 3.06
N ALA A 54 16.29 1.32 3.13
CA ALA A 54 17.20 2.26 2.48
C ALA A 54 16.96 2.31 0.96
N TYR A 55 17.02 3.50 0.37
CA TYR A 55 16.76 3.72 -1.07
C TYR A 55 17.68 2.91 -2.01
N ASP A 56 18.82 2.42 -1.51
CA ASP A 56 19.83 1.67 -2.28
C ASP A 56 19.54 0.17 -2.43
N ASP A 57 18.36 -0.30 -2.03
CA ASP A 57 17.93 -1.69 -2.16
C ASP A 57 17.41 -1.98 -3.59
N PRO A 58 17.55 -3.19 -4.16
CA PRO A 58 16.96 -3.55 -5.45
C PRO A 58 15.54 -3.06 -5.70
N VAL A 59 15.29 -2.72 -6.96
CA VAL A 59 13.96 -2.50 -7.53
C VAL A 59 13.09 -3.73 -7.26
N ARG A 60 11.89 -3.48 -6.73
CA ARG A 60 10.94 -4.51 -6.35
C ARG A 60 9.68 -4.45 -7.18
N THR A 61 9.01 -5.60 -7.27
CA THR A 61 7.62 -5.63 -7.70
C THR A 61 6.74 -4.99 -6.63
N PHE A 62 5.52 -4.58 -7.01
CA PHE A 62 4.53 -4.11 -6.05
C PHE A 62 4.30 -5.10 -4.90
N MET A 63 4.28 -6.41 -5.21
CA MET A 63 4.12 -7.50 -4.24
C MET A 63 5.23 -7.52 -3.20
N ASP A 64 6.48 -7.53 -3.65
CA ASP A 64 7.62 -7.62 -2.73
C ASP A 64 7.68 -6.37 -1.85
N ALA A 65 7.42 -5.20 -2.43
CA ALA A 65 7.37 -3.94 -1.68
C ALA A 65 6.24 -3.96 -0.62
N LEU A 66 5.06 -4.50 -0.96
CA LEU A 66 3.91 -4.60 -0.05
C LEU A 66 4.16 -5.60 1.09
N GLU A 67 4.77 -6.74 0.79
CA GLU A 67 5.09 -7.75 1.80
C GLU A 67 6.07 -7.21 2.83
N ILE A 68 7.15 -6.56 2.38
CA ILE A 68 8.14 -5.95 3.26
C ILE A 68 7.51 -4.83 4.10
N GLU A 69 6.71 -3.98 3.48
CA GLU A 69 6.01 -2.91 4.18
C GLU A 69 5.12 -3.47 5.29
N THR A 70 4.40 -4.56 5.00
CA THR A 70 3.53 -5.23 5.97
C THR A 70 4.34 -5.80 7.12
N LYS A 71 5.45 -6.50 6.83
CA LYS A 71 6.38 -7.02 7.85
C LYS A 71 6.97 -5.91 8.71
N ALA A 72 7.40 -4.80 8.12
CA ALA A 72 7.95 -3.67 8.86
C ALA A 72 6.92 -3.05 9.81
N ILE A 73 5.66 -2.92 9.35
CA ILE A 73 4.55 -2.44 10.20
C ILE A 73 4.26 -3.44 11.32
N GLU A 74 4.23 -4.74 11.02
CA GLU A 74 4.05 -5.79 12.03
C GLU A 74 5.17 -5.78 13.07
N ASP A 75 6.42 -5.61 12.66
CA ASP A 75 7.57 -5.49 13.55
C ASP A 75 7.44 -4.27 14.48
N ILE A 76 7.01 -3.13 13.95
CA ILE A 76 6.70 -1.94 14.76
C ILE A 76 5.58 -2.25 15.75
N ARG A 77 4.49 -2.87 15.28
CA ARG A 77 3.35 -3.26 16.12
C ARG A 77 3.71 -4.25 17.21
N ASN A 78 4.68 -5.14 16.98
CA ASN A 78 5.14 -6.11 17.96
C ASN A 78 6.10 -5.49 19.01
N ARG A 79 6.76 -4.37 18.68
CA ARG A 79 7.68 -3.67 19.61
C ARG A 79 6.97 -2.76 20.60
N PHE A 80 5.78 -2.28 20.26
CA PHE A 80 5.02 -1.34 21.09
C PHE A 80 3.69 -1.96 21.52
N SER A 81 3.27 -1.72 22.76
CA SER A 81 1.93 -2.13 23.16
C SER A 81 0.88 -1.37 22.34
N ILE A 82 -0.27 -2.00 22.11
CA ILE A 82 -1.39 -1.39 21.38
C ILE A 82 -1.81 -0.07 22.04
N ASP A 83 -1.78 -0.01 23.38
CA ASP A 83 -2.11 1.20 24.15
C ASP A 83 -1.16 2.35 23.82
N LEU A 84 0.14 2.08 23.73
CA LEU A 84 1.14 3.09 23.41
C LEU A 84 0.97 3.60 21.97
N ILE A 85 0.68 2.71 21.02
CA ILE A 85 0.39 3.10 19.63
C ILE A 85 -0.87 3.97 19.58
N ALA A 86 -1.93 3.57 20.30
CA ALA A 86 -3.18 4.32 20.36
C ALA A 86 -2.96 5.73 20.95
N ASP A 87 -2.11 5.85 21.98
CA ASP A 87 -1.78 7.13 22.58
C ASP A 87 -0.95 8.02 21.64
N PHE A 88 0.05 7.47 20.92
CA PHE A 88 0.75 8.21 19.87
C PHE A 88 -0.21 8.73 18.80
N CYS A 89 -1.14 7.90 18.33
CA CYS A 89 -2.15 8.31 17.35
C CYS A 89 -3.06 9.42 17.90
N LYS A 90 -3.48 9.36 19.16
CA LYS A 90 -4.25 10.44 19.80
C LYS A 90 -3.44 11.73 19.80
N THR A 91 -2.19 11.72 20.27
CA THR A 91 -1.38 12.93 20.36
C THR A 91 -1.18 13.60 19.00
N VAL A 92 -0.93 12.82 17.95
CA VAL A 92 -0.75 13.35 16.58
C VAL A 92 -2.06 13.89 16.01
N HIS A 93 -3.21 13.27 16.31
CA HIS A 93 -4.51 13.74 15.81
C HIS A 93 -5.10 14.93 16.58
N TYR A 94 -4.72 15.12 17.84
CA TYR A 94 -5.19 16.24 18.68
C TYR A 94 -4.29 17.49 18.62
N SER A 95 -3.15 17.43 17.92
CA SER A 95 -2.25 18.58 17.68
C SER A 95 -2.51 19.20 16.31
#